data_AF-A0A423NE52-F1
#
_entry.id   AF-A0A423NE52-F1
#
_cell.length_a   1.000
_cell.length_b   1.000
_cell.length_c   1.000
_cell.angle_alpha   90.00
_cell.angle_beta   90.00
_cell.angle_gamma   90.00
#
_symmetry.space_group_name_H-M   'P 1'
#
loop_
_entity.id
_entity.type
_entity.pdbx_description
1 polymer ?
#
loop_
_entity_poly.entity_id
_entity_poly.type
_entity_poly.pdbx_seq_one_letter_code
_entity_poly.pdbx_strand_id
1 'polypeptide(L)'
;MPANYLHGIETTEIERGPRPIRVVKSAVIALVGTAPTGPINELTLCLNDTHAAQFGPHTTGHSIPEALQGIYDFGAGTVLVVNVLDPAIHHSTVTGQLKQFADNNQLQLEHNALQQLQLMPAEGIDAYLQGTDYTVSMSTGLITRQATGTIPANAPIKVNYTYTDPAKVTAADIIGSLNKAGRRTGLKAFQDSYNRLGFFPKLFIAPGFSTLKPVTAELTVAASQVGGVAYIDAPIGATVQQVLAGRGPAGDINFNTSSDRVRLCYPHVRVYDAVSNGERLQPLSIRAAGLRAKIDNDHGYWWSSSNQPLLGVIGLERPLTARIDDPHSEVNLLNENGITTVFNAYGTGLRLWGNRTAAWPSVTHMRNFENVRRTKDVIDESIRYSALQFVDQPITTALITSLTESVNLFLRKLIGDGALVGGECWYDPARNPSTELEQGHALFNYKLTVPLPFERGTFETEITGDYLVNLGTV
;
A
#
# COMPACT_ATOMS: atom_id res chain seq x y z
N MET A 1 -27.21 49.63 -1.22
CA MET A 1 -26.19 50.49 -1.84
C MET A 1 -26.91 51.53 -2.68
N PRO A 2 -26.53 52.82 -2.60
CA PRO A 2 -27.09 53.84 -3.46
C PRO A 2 -26.77 53.48 -4.91
N ALA A 3 -27.78 53.61 -5.79
CA ALA A 3 -27.64 53.30 -7.20
C ALA A 3 -26.68 54.30 -7.85
N ASN A 4 -25.40 53.91 -7.99
CA ASN A 4 -24.50 54.59 -8.90
C ASN A 4 -25.06 54.38 -10.32
N TYR A 5 -25.46 55.48 -10.96
CA TYR A 5 -25.95 55.50 -12.33
C TYR A 5 -24.95 54.80 -13.27
N LEU A 6 -25.36 53.68 -13.86
CA LEU A 6 -24.61 52.96 -14.90
C LEU A 6 -25.23 53.26 -16.27
N HIS A 7 -24.44 53.79 -17.21
CA HIS A 7 -24.83 53.92 -18.61
C HIS A 7 -24.13 52.83 -19.43
N GLY A 8 -24.69 51.61 -19.44
CA GLY A 8 -24.15 50.42 -20.11
C GLY A 8 -24.91 49.14 -19.73
N ILE A 9 -24.46 47.99 -20.26
CA ILE A 9 -24.99 46.66 -19.89
C ILE A 9 -23.97 46.00 -18.96
N GLU A 10 -24.41 45.59 -17.77
CA GLU A 10 -23.63 44.79 -16.83
C GLU A 10 -24.16 43.35 -16.84
N THR A 11 -23.25 42.39 -16.87
CA THR A 11 -23.58 40.99 -16.56
C THR A 11 -22.98 40.69 -15.20
N THR A 12 -23.82 40.49 -14.19
CA THR A 12 -23.40 39.97 -12.89
C THR A 12 -23.62 38.48 -12.88
N GLU A 13 -22.53 37.73 -12.71
CA GLU A 13 -22.62 36.29 -12.49
C GLU A 13 -23.11 36.05 -11.06
N ILE A 14 -24.39 35.70 -10.94
CA ILE A 14 -24.95 35.26 -9.67
C ILE A 14 -24.74 33.75 -9.60
N GLU A 15 -23.72 33.32 -8.87
CA GLU A 15 -23.52 31.92 -8.54
C GLU A 15 -24.67 31.41 -7.65
N ARG A 16 -25.71 30.84 -8.25
CA ARG A 16 -26.77 30.09 -7.57
C ARG A 16 -26.74 28.65 -8.05
N GLY A 17 -26.30 27.74 -7.17
CA GLY A 17 -26.32 26.32 -7.46
C GLY A 17 -25.85 25.48 -6.27
N PRO A 18 -26.31 24.22 -6.16
CA PRO A 18 -25.78 23.30 -5.17
C PRO A 18 -24.30 23.05 -5.48
N ARG A 19 -23.43 23.16 -4.47
CA ARG A 19 -22.00 22.85 -4.59
C ARG A 19 -21.77 21.42 -4.08
N PRO A 20 -21.68 20.42 -4.98
CA PRO A 20 -21.65 19.03 -4.55
C PRO A 20 -20.33 18.67 -3.89
N ILE A 21 -20.40 17.92 -2.78
CA ILE A 21 -19.23 17.29 -2.17
C ILE A 21 -18.71 16.22 -3.12
N ARG A 22 -17.44 16.35 -3.52
CA ARG A 22 -16.74 15.34 -4.33
C ARG A 22 -16.02 14.36 -3.42
N VAL A 23 -16.14 13.08 -3.74
CA VAL A 23 -15.47 12.00 -3.03
C VAL A 23 -13.98 12.03 -3.33
N VAL A 24 -13.15 11.94 -2.29
CA VAL A 24 -11.69 11.84 -2.42
C VAL A 24 -11.26 10.49 -2.98
N LYS A 25 -10.07 10.43 -3.59
CA LYS A 25 -9.53 9.17 -4.13
C LYS A 25 -9.21 8.19 -2.99
N SER A 26 -9.81 7.00 -3.02
CA SER A 26 -9.61 5.93 -2.03
C SER A 26 -8.56 4.89 -2.46
N ALA A 27 -8.39 4.68 -3.77
CA ALA A 27 -7.54 3.64 -4.37
C ALA A 27 -6.12 4.14 -4.70
N VAL A 28 -5.47 4.86 -3.78
CA VAL A 28 -4.10 5.39 -3.95
C VAL A 28 -3.15 4.66 -3.00
N ILE A 29 -2.13 4.01 -3.57
CA ILE A 29 -1.14 3.22 -2.84
C ILE A 29 0.15 4.04 -2.65
N ALA A 30 0.65 4.14 -1.42
CA ALA A 30 1.97 4.60 -1.07
C ALA A 30 2.92 3.40 -0.97
N LEU A 31 3.94 3.38 -1.81
CA LEU A 31 4.97 2.35 -1.89
C LEU A 31 6.33 2.97 -1.58
N VAL A 32 6.95 2.54 -0.49
CA VAL A 32 8.34 2.85 -0.16
C VAL A 32 9.18 1.59 -0.22
N GLY A 33 10.38 1.69 -0.79
CA GLY A 33 11.26 0.54 -0.91
C GLY A 33 12.50 0.85 -1.75
N THR A 34 13.05 -0.18 -2.37
CA THR A 34 14.29 -0.12 -3.14
C THR A 34 14.04 -0.38 -4.61
N ALA A 35 14.62 0.45 -5.47
CA ALA A 35 14.63 0.28 -6.92
C ALA A 35 16.05 0.49 -7.48
N PRO A 36 16.46 -0.29 -8.50
CA PRO A 36 17.80 -0.17 -9.09
C PRO A 36 18.02 1.17 -9.79
N THR A 37 16.96 1.78 -10.31
CA THR A 37 16.99 3.09 -10.98
C THR A 37 15.82 3.97 -10.54
N GLY A 38 15.85 5.24 -10.93
CA GLY A 38 14.76 6.20 -10.71
C GLY A 38 15.07 7.26 -9.65
N PRO A 39 14.14 8.21 -9.44
CA PRO A 39 14.34 9.32 -8.51
C PRO A 39 14.52 8.85 -7.06
N ILE A 40 15.58 9.31 -6.39
CA ILE A 40 15.92 8.94 -5.02
C ILE A 40 15.27 9.93 -4.04
N ASN A 41 14.57 9.40 -3.04
CA ASN A 41 13.87 10.16 -2.00
C ASN A 41 12.91 11.23 -2.56
N GLU A 42 12.40 11.01 -3.77
CA GLU A 42 11.43 11.89 -4.43
C GLU A 42 10.11 11.16 -4.65
N LEU A 43 9.03 11.82 -4.26
CA LEU A 43 7.67 11.34 -4.48
C LEU A 43 7.34 11.31 -5.98
N THR A 44 7.15 10.11 -6.52
CA THR A 44 6.93 9.88 -7.95
C THR A 44 5.57 9.20 -8.19
N LEU A 45 4.78 9.73 -9.11
CA LEU A 45 3.45 9.18 -9.47
C LEU A 45 3.56 8.13 -10.59
N CYS A 46 3.16 6.90 -10.30
CA CYS A 46 3.07 5.79 -11.25
C CYS A 46 1.62 5.42 -11.53
N LEU A 47 1.23 5.47 -12.79
CA LEU A 47 -0.13 5.17 -13.25
C LEU A 47 -0.21 3.93 -14.16
N ASN A 48 0.91 3.55 -14.76
CA ASN A 48 1.00 2.53 -15.80
C ASN A 48 2.42 1.94 -15.84
N ASP A 49 2.58 0.89 -16.65
CA ASP A 49 3.85 0.18 -16.79
C ASP A 49 4.98 1.06 -17.34
N THR A 50 4.66 2.06 -18.18
CA THR A 50 5.68 2.97 -18.71
C THR A 50 6.26 3.87 -17.62
N HIS A 51 5.43 4.34 -16.67
CA HIS A 51 5.93 5.05 -15.50
C HIS A 51 6.69 4.10 -14.56
N ALA A 52 6.26 2.85 -14.42
CA ALA A 52 6.97 1.89 -13.58
C ALA A 52 8.35 1.51 -14.14
N ALA A 53 8.52 1.51 -15.47
CA ALA A 53 9.77 1.18 -16.14
C ALA A 53 10.95 2.10 -15.72
N GLN A 54 10.68 3.32 -15.23
CA GLN A 54 11.73 4.22 -14.72
C GLN A 54 12.46 3.65 -13.50
N PHE A 55 11.80 2.76 -12.75
CA PHE A 55 12.37 2.07 -11.59
C PHE A 55 13.17 0.82 -11.96
N GLY A 56 13.28 0.53 -13.26
CA GLY A 56 14.08 -0.57 -13.78
C GLY A 56 13.40 -1.93 -13.65
N PRO A 57 14.02 -2.98 -14.22
CA PRO A 57 13.48 -4.34 -14.15
C PRO A 57 13.55 -4.90 -12.73
N HIS A 58 12.69 -5.87 -12.44
CA HIS A 58 12.80 -6.64 -11.21
C HIS A 58 14.14 -7.38 -11.16
N THR A 59 14.84 -7.20 -10.05
CA THR A 59 16.10 -7.85 -9.72
C THR A 59 16.10 -8.18 -8.22
N THR A 60 16.82 -9.21 -7.82
CA THR A 60 16.87 -9.67 -6.43
C THR A 60 17.27 -8.53 -5.48
N GLY A 61 16.51 -8.35 -4.40
CA GLY A 61 16.74 -7.30 -3.39
C GLY A 61 16.04 -5.96 -3.67
N HIS A 62 15.41 -5.78 -4.84
CA HIS A 62 14.67 -4.55 -5.18
C HIS A 62 13.16 -4.75 -5.05
N SER A 63 12.58 -4.13 -4.03
CA SER A 63 11.17 -4.34 -3.66
C SER A 63 10.17 -3.50 -4.48
N ILE A 64 10.58 -2.36 -5.04
CA ILE A 64 9.66 -1.48 -5.78
C ILE A 64 9.20 -2.10 -7.11
N PRO A 65 10.09 -2.56 -8.01
CA PRO A 65 9.64 -3.18 -9.27
C PRO A 65 8.77 -4.42 -9.03
N GLU A 66 9.09 -5.21 -8.00
CA GLU A 66 8.29 -6.35 -7.58
C GLU A 66 6.88 -5.94 -7.15
N ALA A 67 6.77 -4.89 -6.34
CA ALA A 67 5.51 -4.40 -5.83
C ALA A 67 4.63 -3.80 -6.93
N LEU A 68 5.22 -3.03 -7.85
CA LEU A 68 4.51 -2.44 -8.98
C LEU A 68 3.92 -3.52 -9.88
N GLN A 69 4.71 -4.53 -10.25
CA GLN A 69 4.21 -5.67 -11.03
C GLN A 69 3.06 -6.38 -10.30
N GLY A 70 3.23 -6.66 -9.01
CA GLY A 70 2.21 -7.36 -8.22
C GLY A 70 0.90 -6.57 -8.04
N ILE A 71 0.98 -5.23 -8.01
CA ILE A 71 -0.19 -4.34 -7.96
C ILE A 71 -0.88 -4.31 -9.32
N TYR A 72 -0.12 -4.21 -10.42
CA TYR A 72 -0.68 -4.06 -11.77
C TYR A 72 -1.34 -5.32 -12.33
N ASP A 73 -1.06 -6.50 -11.76
CA ASP A 73 -1.84 -7.72 -12.04
C ASP A 73 -3.34 -7.57 -11.68
N PHE A 74 -3.70 -6.60 -10.82
CA PHE A 74 -5.10 -6.27 -10.50
C PHE A 74 -5.68 -5.12 -11.36
N GLY A 75 -4.88 -4.58 -12.30
CA GLY A 75 -5.22 -3.45 -13.16
C GLY A 75 -4.40 -2.18 -12.86
N ALA A 76 -4.58 -1.13 -13.66
CA ALA A 76 -3.87 0.13 -13.51
C ALA A 76 -4.24 0.83 -12.18
N GLY A 77 -3.37 0.68 -11.18
CA GLY A 77 -3.49 1.34 -9.87
C GLY A 77 -2.75 2.67 -9.83
N THR A 78 -3.27 3.65 -9.08
CA THR A 78 -2.54 4.88 -8.78
C THR A 78 -1.55 4.61 -7.64
N VAL A 79 -0.25 4.58 -7.96
CA VAL A 79 0.82 4.30 -6.98
C VAL A 79 1.75 5.50 -6.85
N LEU A 80 1.93 5.96 -5.61
CA LEU A 80 2.96 6.92 -5.23
C LEU A 80 4.18 6.15 -4.74
N VAL A 81 5.31 6.33 -5.41
CA VAL A 81 6.54 5.57 -5.18
C VAL A 81 7.61 6.49 -4.61
N VAL A 82 8.32 6.01 -3.58
CA VAL A 82 9.53 6.63 -3.03
C VAL A 82 10.63 5.59 -2.99
N ASN A 83 11.66 5.77 -3.82
CA ASN A 83 12.87 4.95 -3.78
C ASN A 83 13.85 5.49 -2.75
N VAL A 84 14.29 4.68 -1.79
CA VAL A 84 15.27 5.08 -0.77
C VAL A 84 16.70 4.61 -1.09
N LEU A 85 16.86 3.77 -2.12
CA LEU A 85 18.16 3.22 -2.50
C LEU A 85 19.00 4.32 -3.17
N ASP A 86 19.87 4.96 -2.39
CA ASP A 86 20.91 5.86 -2.88
C ASP A 86 22.20 5.11 -3.25
N PRO A 87 22.60 5.05 -4.54
CA PRO A 87 23.86 4.41 -4.97
C PRO A 87 25.11 5.02 -4.31
N ALA A 88 25.10 6.31 -3.95
CA ALA A 88 26.26 6.95 -3.33
C ALA A 88 26.53 6.44 -1.91
N ILE A 89 25.49 5.98 -1.20
CA ILE A 89 25.57 5.57 0.21
C ILE A 89 25.47 4.04 0.33
N HIS A 90 24.56 3.43 -0.43
CA HIS A 90 24.26 2.00 -0.37
C HIS A 90 25.07 1.25 -1.43
N HIS A 91 26.39 1.19 -1.24
CA HIS A 91 27.28 0.42 -2.10
C HIS A 91 28.15 -0.54 -1.29
N SER A 92 28.52 -1.63 -1.95
CA SER A 92 29.47 -2.62 -1.46
C SER A 92 30.52 -2.85 -2.52
N THR A 93 31.77 -3.00 -2.09
CA THR A 93 32.91 -3.23 -3.00
C THR A 93 33.45 -4.64 -2.80
N VAL A 94 33.56 -5.38 -3.90
CA VAL A 94 34.22 -6.68 -3.96
C VAL A 94 35.61 -6.46 -4.55
N THR A 95 36.63 -6.97 -3.87
CA THR A 95 38.03 -6.85 -4.30
C THR A 95 38.68 -8.23 -4.43
N GLY A 96 39.51 -8.40 -5.45
CA GLY A 96 40.37 -9.55 -5.63
C GLY A 96 39.66 -10.86 -5.96
N GLN A 97 38.41 -10.82 -6.46
CA GLN A 97 37.69 -12.05 -6.81
C GLN A 97 38.30 -12.66 -8.07
N LEU A 98 38.87 -13.86 -7.95
CA LEU A 98 39.40 -14.62 -9.08
C LEU A 98 38.24 -15.21 -9.89
N LYS A 99 38.15 -14.83 -11.17
CA LYS A 99 37.17 -15.36 -12.13
C LYS A 99 37.87 -15.68 -13.45
N GLN A 100 37.20 -16.46 -14.29
CA GLN A 100 37.64 -16.81 -15.64
C GLN A 100 36.46 -16.61 -16.59
N PHE A 101 36.75 -16.14 -17.81
CA PHE A 101 35.75 -16.09 -18.87
C PHE A 101 35.37 -17.52 -19.29
N ALA A 102 34.09 -17.74 -19.56
CA ALA A 102 33.64 -19.01 -20.14
C ALA A 102 34.06 -19.09 -21.62
N ASP A 103 33.95 -20.29 -22.22
CA ASP A 103 34.37 -20.56 -23.61
C ASP A 103 33.65 -19.66 -24.65
N ASN A 104 32.53 -19.06 -24.29
CA ASN A 104 31.80 -18.06 -25.08
C ASN A 104 32.34 -16.62 -24.94
N ASN A 105 33.49 -16.42 -24.30
CA ASN A 105 34.09 -15.11 -23.98
C ASN A 105 33.23 -14.21 -23.08
N GLN A 106 32.25 -14.78 -22.37
CA GLN A 106 31.40 -14.05 -21.44
C GLN A 106 31.71 -14.42 -19.99
N LEU A 107 31.60 -13.44 -19.11
CA LEU A 107 31.68 -13.59 -17.66
C LEU A 107 30.47 -12.88 -17.05
N GLN A 108 29.66 -13.62 -16.30
CA GLN A 108 28.57 -13.07 -15.51
C GLN A 108 29.05 -12.86 -14.07
N LEU A 109 28.97 -11.63 -13.57
CA LEU A 109 29.25 -11.35 -12.16
C LEU A 109 28.09 -11.82 -11.26
N GLU A 110 28.40 -12.05 -9.99
CA GLU A 110 27.42 -12.46 -8.96
C GLU A 110 26.46 -11.33 -8.60
N HIS A 111 26.88 -10.06 -8.76
CA HIS A 111 26.08 -8.89 -8.46
C HIS A 111 25.82 -8.02 -9.71
N ASN A 112 24.61 -7.49 -9.79
CA ASN A 112 24.13 -6.61 -10.85
C ASN A 112 24.26 -5.14 -10.43
N ALA A 113 23.89 -4.19 -11.30
CA ALA A 113 23.93 -2.74 -11.02
C ALA A 113 25.31 -2.25 -10.53
N LEU A 114 26.34 -2.48 -11.35
CA LEU A 114 27.71 -2.05 -11.10
C LEU A 114 27.84 -0.53 -11.25
N GLN A 115 28.54 0.10 -10.32
CA GLN A 115 28.93 1.52 -10.38
C GLN A 115 30.34 1.67 -10.97
N GLN A 116 31.25 0.79 -10.56
CA GLN A 116 32.63 0.77 -11.02
C GLN A 116 33.07 -0.69 -11.19
N LEU A 117 33.82 -0.96 -12.24
CA LEU A 117 34.41 -2.25 -12.53
C LEU A 117 35.86 -2.03 -12.97
N GLN A 118 36.77 -2.82 -12.40
CA GLN A 118 38.17 -2.90 -12.81
C GLN A 118 38.57 -4.37 -12.91
N LEU A 119 39.12 -4.75 -14.05
CA LEU A 119 39.69 -6.07 -14.28
C LEU A 119 41.21 -5.97 -14.23
N MET A 120 41.84 -6.88 -13.51
CA MET A 120 43.30 -6.97 -13.39
C MET A 120 43.76 -8.40 -13.71
N PRO A 121 44.99 -8.60 -14.21
CA PRO A 121 45.59 -9.92 -14.33
C PRO A 121 45.67 -10.63 -12.96
N ALA A 122 45.62 -11.97 -12.93
CA ALA A 122 45.84 -12.72 -11.69
C ALA A 122 47.21 -12.41 -11.05
N GLU A 123 48.24 -12.32 -11.88
CA GLU A 123 49.61 -11.94 -11.51
C GLU A 123 50.03 -10.67 -12.25
N GLY A 124 49.48 -9.52 -11.86
CA GLY A 124 49.81 -8.22 -12.45
C GLY A 124 49.07 -7.08 -11.76
N ILE A 125 49.52 -5.84 -11.98
CA ILE A 125 48.97 -4.62 -11.38
C ILE A 125 48.25 -3.75 -12.42
N ASP A 126 48.51 -3.96 -13.71
CA ASP A 126 47.95 -3.16 -14.79
C ASP A 126 46.49 -3.53 -15.04
N ALA A 127 45.58 -2.58 -14.86
CA ALA A 127 44.17 -2.78 -15.11
C ALA A 127 43.89 -2.86 -16.63
N TYR A 128 43.05 -3.81 -17.04
CA TYR A 128 42.57 -3.91 -18.41
C TYR A 128 41.65 -2.73 -18.75
N LEU A 129 41.66 -2.28 -20.01
CA LEU A 129 40.93 -1.11 -20.47
C LEU A 129 39.52 -1.47 -20.96
N GLN A 130 38.51 -0.81 -20.39
CA GLN A 130 37.12 -0.92 -20.84
C GLN A 130 36.98 -0.32 -22.24
N GLY A 131 36.37 -1.07 -23.16
CA GLY A 131 36.15 -0.69 -24.57
C GLY A 131 37.19 -1.26 -25.54
N THR A 132 38.41 -1.54 -25.07
CA THR A 132 39.49 -2.14 -25.88
C THR A 132 39.67 -3.63 -25.54
N ASP A 133 39.71 -3.96 -24.25
CA ASP A 133 39.97 -5.33 -23.79
C ASP A 133 38.68 -6.09 -23.46
N TYR A 134 37.69 -5.38 -22.92
CA TYR A 134 36.39 -5.93 -22.57
C TYR A 134 35.29 -4.88 -22.67
N THR A 135 34.06 -5.36 -22.85
CA THR A 135 32.83 -4.56 -22.75
C THR A 135 32.03 -5.04 -21.55
N VAL A 136 31.38 -4.12 -20.85
CA VAL A 136 30.55 -4.44 -19.69
C VAL A 136 29.19 -3.79 -19.83
N SER A 137 28.15 -4.57 -19.56
CA SER A 137 26.82 -4.05 -19.30
C SER A 137 26.68 -3.78 -17.80
N MET A 138 26.81 -2.51 -17.41
CA MET A 138 26.82 -2.10 -16.00
C MET A 138 25.52 -2.46 -15.25
N SER A 139 24.39 -2.54 -15.96
CA SER A 139 23.10 -2.91 -15.37
C SER A 139 23.00 -4.41 -15.07
N THR A 140 23.46 -5.26 -15.98
CA THR A 140 23.34 -6.72 -15.87
C THR A 140 24.58 -7.42 -15.32
N GLY A 141 25.69 -6.71 -15.13
CA GLY A 141 26.94 -7.30 -14.66
C GLY A 141 27.60 -8.27 -15.65
N LEU A 142 27.15 -8.27 -16.91
CA LEU A 142 27.70 -9.13 -17.96
C LEU A 142 28.93 -8.47 -18.58
N ILE A 143 30.05 -9.17 -18.55
CA ILE A 143 31.32 -8.76 -19.15
C ILE A 143 31.58 -9.63 -20.37
N THR A 144 31.79 -9.01 -21.53
CA THR A 144 32.21 -9.70 -22.75
C THR A 144 33.62 -9.30 -23.11
N ARG A 145 34.52 -10.29 -23.17
CA ARG A 145 35.91 -10.11 -23.62
C ARG A 145 35.93 -9.77 -25.11
N GLN A 146 36.73 -8.78 -25.51
CA GLN A 146 36.98 -8.54 -26.93
C GLN A 146 38.16 -9.39 -27.40
N ALA A 147 37.98 -10.12 -28.50
CA ALA A 147 39.02 -11.01 -29.04
C ALA A 147 40.28 -10.27 -29.53
N THR A 148 40.16 -8.97 -29.81
CA THR A 148 41.24 -8.05 -30.19
C THR A 148 42.00 -7.48 -28.99
N GLY A 149 41.56 -7.77 -27.76
CA GLY A 149 42.13 -7.26 -26.53
C GLY A 149 43.34 -8.04 -26.00
N THR A 150 43.98 -7.47 -24.99
CA THR A 150 45.17 -8.02 -24.30
C THR A 150 44.85 -9.13 -23.29
N ILE A 151 43.58 -9.36 -22.97
CA ILE A 151 43.13 -10.46 -22.08
C ILE A 151 43.29 -11.78 -22.84
N PRO A 152 44.08 -12.76 -22.37
CA PRO A 152 44.16 -14.07 -23.00
C PRO A 152 42.87 -14.88 -22.79
N ALA A 153 42.53 -15.76 -23.73
CA ALA A 153 41.41 -16.70 -23.55
C ALA A 153 41.69 -17.64 -22.36
N ASN A 154 40.69 -17.87 -21.52
CA ASN A 154 40.75 -18.72 -20.31
C ASN A 154 41.78 -18.32 -19.24
N ALA A 155 42.34 -17.11 -19.30
CA ALA A 155 43.22 -16.61 -18.24
C ALA A 155 42.44 -16.27 -16.96
N PRO A 156 42.96 -16.60 -15.77
CA PRO A 156 42.39 -16.11 -14.51
C PRO A 156 42.59 -14.60 -14.40
N ILE A 157 41.50 -13.88 -14.10
CA ILE A 157 41.47 -12.44 -13.87
C ILE A 157 40.99 -12.14 -12.46
N LYS A 158 41.51 -11.06 -11.88
CA LYS A 158 40.99 -10.45 -10.66
C LYS A 158 39.95 -9.41 -11.03
N VAL A 159 38.76 -9.56 -10.47
CA VAL A 159 37.65 -8.63 -10.67
C VAL A 159 37.49 -7.79 -9.40
N ASN A 160 37.62 -6.48 -9.55
CA ASN A 160 37.28 -5.50 -8.53
C ASN A 160 36.05 -4.74 -9.00
N TYR A 161 34.99 -4.69 -8.21
CA TYR A 161 33.82 -3.91 -8.58
C TYR A 161 33.06 -3.38 -7.37
N THR A 162 32.46 -2.21 -7.57
CA THR A 162 31.52 -1.61 -6.63
C THR A 162 30.13 -1.73 -7.23
N TYR A 163 29.20 -2.28 -6.46
CA TYR A 163 27.81 -2.44 -6.87
C TYR A 163 26.89 -1.76 -5.87
N THR A 164 25.71 -1.35 -6.33
CA THR A 164 24.66 -0.83 -5.47
C THR A 164 24.04 -2.00 -4.70
N ASP A 165 24.08 -1.95 -3.37
CA ASP A 165 23.69 -3.05 -2.49
C ASP A 165 22.39 -2.70 -1.73
N PRO A 166 21.23 -3.28 -2.11
CA PRO A 166 19.98 -3.06 -1.42
C PRO A 166 19.96 -3.54 0.03
N ALA A 167 20.83 -4.49 0.42
CA ALA A 167 20.90 -4.98 1.79
C ALA A 167 21.48 -3.96 2.77
N LYS A 168 22.16 -2.92 2.26
CA LYS A 168 22.67 -1.81 3.08
C LYS A 168 21.59 -0.81 3.49
N VAL A 169 20.40 -0.87 2.87
CA VAL A 169 19.28 0.02 3.20
C VAL A 169 18.80 -0.28 4.61
N THR A 170 18.82 0.74 5.47
CA THR A 170 18.46 0.59 6.87
C THR A 170 16.99 0.96 7.11
N ALA A 171 16.47 0.59 8.28
CA ALA A 171 15.15 1.04 8.71
C ALA A 171 15.03 2.57 8.73
N ALA A 172 16.13 3.29 9.03
CA ALA A 172 16.13 4.74 9.08
C ALA A 172 15.93 5.38 7.70
N ASP A 173 16.43 4.76 6.63
CA ASP A 173 16.26 5.25 5.26
C ASP A 173 14.81 5.10 4.80
N ILE A 174 14.16 3.98 5.15
CA ILE A 174 12.75 3.73 4.86
C ILE A 174 11.84 4.70 5.63
N ILE A 175 12.08 4.89 6.93
CA ILE A 175 11.34 5.85 7.76
C ILE A 175 11.54 7.27 7.23
N GLY A 176 12.78 7.61 6.91
CA GLY A 176 13.18 8.91 6.40
C GLY A 176 13.21 10.01 7.46
N SER A 177 13.74 11.15 7.04
CA SER A 177 13.90 12.34 7.87
C SER A 177 13.70 13.60 7.04
N LEU A 178 13.77 14.76 7.69
CA LEU A 178 13.85 16.04 7.00
C LEU A 178 15.33 16.29 6.69
N ASN A 179 15.68 16.45 5.42
CA ASN A 179 17.05 16.80 5.05
C ASN A 179 17.35 18.28 5.36
N LYS A 180 18.63 18.68 5.31
CA LYS A 180 19.05 20.07 5.55
C LYS A 180 18.43 21.08 4.57
N ALA A 181 17.95 20.62 3.41
CA ALA A 181 17.26 21.43 2.41
C ALA A 181 15.73 21.49 2.64
N GLY A 182 15.22 20.95 3.75
CA GLY A 182 13.80 20.95 4.10
C GLY A 182 12.93 19.95 3.32
N ARG A 183 13.53 19.06 2.52
CA ARG A 183 12.80 17.99 1.82
C ARG A 183 12.64 16.78 2.73
N ARG A 184 11.44 16.20 2.72
CA ARG A 184 11.12 14.96 3.44
C ARG A 184 11.58 13.76 2.62
N THR A 185 12.16 12.76 3.28
CA THR A 185 12.62 11.51 2.66
C THR A 185 11.82 10.31 3.17
N GLY A 186 11.96 9.14 2.53
CA GLY A 186 11.29 7.90 2.93
C GLY A 186 9.77 8.05 3.09
N LEU A 187 9.22 7.44 4.15
CA LEU A 187 7.78 7.50 4.46
C LEU A 187 7.25 8.92 4.69
N LYS A 188 8.09 9.85 5.16
CA LYS A 188 7.66 11.23 5.44
C LYS A 188 7.37 12.01 4.15
N ALA A 189 7.94 11.61 3.01
CA ALA A 189 7.69 12.25 1.72
C ALA A 189 6.22 12.15 1.26
N PHE A 190 5.46 11.15 1.73
CA PHE A 190 4.05 11.00 1.38
C PHE A 190 3.16 12.13 1.90
N GLN A 191 3.58 12.87 2.93
CA GLN A 191 2.84 14.05 3.39
C GLN A 191 2.83 15.17 2.34
N ASP A 192 3.83 15.22 1.46
CA ASP A 192 3.94 16.24 0.41
C ASP A 192 3.05 15.91 -0.81
N SER A 193 2.43 14.73 -0.83
CA SER A 193 1.54 14.29 -1.91
C SER A 193 0.36 15.23 -2.15
N TYR A 194 -0.24 15.76 -1.09
CA TYR A 194 -1.36 16.69 -1.25
C TYR A 194 -0.93 18.00 -1.91
N ASN A 195 0.21 18.56 -1.50
CA ASN A 195 0.72 19.81 -2.08
C ASN A 195 1.17 19.63 -3.53
N ARG A 196 1.71 18.45 -3.89
CA ARG A 196 2.20 18.19 -5.25
C ARG A 196 1.11 17.69 -6.21
N LEU A 197 0.17 16.88 -5.72
CA LEU A 197 -0.76 16.10 -6.55
C LEU A 197 -2.24 16.30 -6.20
N GLY A 198 -2.55 16.99 -5.10
CA GLY A 198 -3.92 17.30 -4.68
C GLY A 198 -4.67 16.16 -3.98
N PHE A 199 -4.00 15.05 -3.63
CA PHE A 199 -4.61 13.93 -2.90
C PHE A 199 -3.57 13.18 -2.06
N PHE A 200 -4.04 12.54 -0.98
CA PHE A 200 -3.23 11.69 -0.12
C PHE A 200 -3.34 10.20 -0.51
N PRO A 201 -2.27 9.40 -0.30
CA PRO A 201 -2.37 7.94 -0.36
C PRO A 201 -3.22 7.39 0.80
N LYS A 202 -3.95 6.30 0.53
CA LYS A 202 -4.85 5.63 1.49
C LYS A 202 -4.46 4.20 1.82
N LEU A 203 -3.50 3.65 1.10
CA LEU A 203 -2.93 2.32 1.32
C LEU A 203 -1.43 2.48 1.46
N PHE A 204 -0.81 1.97 2.52
CA PHE A 204 0.63 2.09 2.74
C PHE A 204 1.27 0.71 2.78
N ILE A 205 2.31 0.53 1.98
CA ILE A 205 3.11 -0.70 1.93
C ILE A 205 4.61 -0.36 1.95
N ALA A 206 5.38 -1.17 2.65
CA ALA A 206 6.84 -1.19 2.60
C ALA A 206 7.33 -2.63 2.41
N PRO A 207 7.20 -3.19 1.19
CA PRO A 207 7.44 -4.61 0.97
C PRO A 207 8.87 -5.01 1.30
N GLY A 208 9.04 -6.09 2.06
CA GLY A 208 10.32 -6.58 2.58
C GLY A 208 10.83 -5.83 3.83
N PHE A 209 10.42 -4.58 4.05
CA PHE A 209 10.86 -3.74 5.17
C PHE A 209 9.84 -3.68 6.31
N SER A 210 8.56 -3.99 6.05
CA SER A 210 7.51 -3.97 7.07
C SER A 210 7.74 -4.98 8.20
N THR A 211 8.57 -6.00 7.99
CA THR A 211 8.98 -6.99 9.00
C THR A 211 9.80 -6.39 10.14
N LEU A 212 10.43 -5.23 9.90
CA LEU A 212 11.21 -4.49 10.89
C LEU A 212 10.27 -3.71 11.83
N LYS A 213 10.38 -3.93 13.15
CA LYS A 213 9.55 -3.25 14.16
C LYS A 213 9.56 -1.71 14.05
N PRO A 214 10.72 -1.04 13.84
CA PRO A 214 10.74 0.42 13.69
C PRO A 214 9.95 0.91 12.46
N VAL A 215 10.04 0.19 11.34
CA VAL A 215 9.32 0.54 10.11
C VAL A 215 7.82 0.33 10.28
N THR A 216 7.39 -0.75 10.94
CA THR A 216 5.98 -1.00 11.30
C THR A 216 5.38 0.13 12.13
N ALA A 217 6.11 0.60 13.15
CA ALA A 217 5.64 1.69 14.01
C ALA A 217 5.42 2.98 13.20
N GLU A 218 6.39 3.36 12.38
CA GLU A 218 6.33 4.59 11.58
C GLU A 218 5.34 4.49 10.41
N LEU A 219 5.17 3.32 9.78
CA LEU A 219 4.10 3.07 8.81
C LEU A 219 2.72 3.35 9.42
N THR A 220 2.52 2.91 10.67
CA THR A 220 1.26 3.14 11.39
C THR A 220 1.03 4.63 11.62
N VAL A 221 2.07 5.37 11.98
CA VAL A 221 2.00 6.84 12.18
C VAL A 221 1.71 7.55 10.86
N ALA A 222 2.45 7.22 9.80
CA ALA A 222 2.27 7.83 8.47
C ALA A 222 0.86 7.58 7.92
N ALA A 223 0.35 6.35 8.03
CA ALA A 223 -1.02 6.03 7.62
C ALA A 223 -2.06 6.79 8.47
N SER A 224 -1.85 6.89 9.79
CA SER A 224 -2.78 7.60 10.68
C SER A 224 -2.89 9.09 10.37
N GLN A 225 -1.79 9.74 10.02
CA GLN A 225 -1.75 11.18 9.70
C GLN A 225 -2.60 11.56 8.49
N VAL A 226 -2.65 10.69 7.48
CA VAL A 226 -3.39 10.95 6.22
C VAL A 226 -4.72 10.21 6.13
N GLY A 227 -5.13 9.50 7.19
CA GLY A 227 -6.35 8.68 7.19
C GLY A 227 -6.27 7.46 6.27
N GLY A 228 -5.08 6.88 6.09
CA GLY A 228 -4.85 5.65 5.34
C GLY A 228 -4.85 4.38 6.19
N VAL A 229 -4.53 3.25 5.56
CA VAL A 229 -4.33 1.94 6.21
C VAL A 229 -2.98 1.37 5.77
N ALA A 230 -2.14 0.98 6.73
CA ALA A 230 -0.87 0.31 6.53
C ALA A 230 -1.02 -1.21 6.49
N TYR A 231 -0.43 -1.84 5.49
CA TYR A 231 -0.45 -3.29 5.31
C TYR A 231 0.92 -3.82 5.71
N ILE A 232 0.94 -4.71 6.71
CA ILE A 232 2.17 -5.13 7.40
C ILE A 232 2.29 -6.63 7.30
N ASP A 233 3.38 -7.10 6.70
CA ASP A 233 3.66 -8.53 6.56
C ASP A 233 4.38 -9.10 7.78
N ALA A 234 4.08 -10.36 8.11
CA ALA A 234 4.89 -11.16 9.01
C ALA A 234 6.25 -11.49 8.36
N PRO A 235 7.29 -11.85 9.13
CA PRO A 235 8.57 -12.30 8.58
C PRO A 235 8.46 -13.59 7.76
N ILE A 236 9.36 -13.75 6.77
CA ILE A 236 9.50 -14.99 6.00
C ILE A 236 9.89 -16.12 6.97
N GLY A 237 9.27 -17.29 6.80
CA GLY A 237 9.48 -18.50 7.59
C GLY A 237 8.70 -18.55 8.90
N ALA A 238 7.89 -17.54 9.21
CA ALA A 238 7.14 -17.50 10.47
C ALA A 238 6.08 -18.61 10.52
N THR A 239 6.07 -19.35 11.64
CA THR A 239 5.04 -20.36 11.91
C THR A 239 3.75 -19.70 12.40
N VAL A 240 2.60 -20.39 12.23
CA VAL A 240 1.30 -19.92 12.73
C VAL A 240 1.37 -19.56 14.23
N GLN A 241 2.04 -20.38 15.04
CA GLN A 241 2.20 -20.11 16.47
C GLN A 241 3.03 -18.86 16.76
N GLN A 242 4.13 -18.63 16.02
CA GLN A 242 4.94 -17.41 16.17
C GLN A 242 4.14 -16.16 15.75
N VAL A 243 3.30 -16.27 14.73
CA VAL A 243 2.45 -15.17 14.27
C VAL A 243 1.38 -14.82 15.30
N LEU A 244 0.73 -15.84 15.87
CA LEU A 244 -0.24 -15.68 16.96
C LEU A 244 0.43 -15.10 18.22
N ALA A 245 1.57 -15.66 18.64
CA ALA A 245 2.35 -15.14 19.76
C ALA A 245 2.82 -13.69 19.52
N GLY A 246 3.07 -13.33 18.25
CA GLY A 246 3.38 -11.99 17.79
C GLY A 246 2.36 -10.92 18.14
N ARG A 247 1.09 -11.30 18.34
CA ARG A 247 0.05 -10.39 18.83
C ARG A 247 0.16 -10.10 20.33
N GLY A 248 0.89 -10.92 21.08
CA GLY A 248 1.07 -10.80 22.53
C GLY A 248 2.28 -9.96 22.93
N PRO A 249 2.39 -9.60 24.22
CA PRO A 249 3.51 -8.80 24.74
C PRO A 249 4.87 -9.51 24.67
N ALA A 250 4.87 -10.85 24.71
CA ALA A 250 6.06 -11.68 24.55
C ALA A 250 6.35 -12.05 23.07
N GLY A 251 5.64 -11.43 22.12
CA GLY A 251 5.81 -11.70 20.71
C GLY A 251 7.12 -11.15 20.14
N ASP A 252 7.89 -12.01 19.48
CA ASP A 252 9.16 -11.61 18.88
C ASP A 252 9.02 -10.89 17.53
N ILE A 253 7.88 -11.04 16.85
CA ILE A 253 7.62 -10.44 15.54
C ILE A 253 6.98 -9.05 15.62
N ASN A 254 6.80 -8.40 14.47
CA ASN A 254 6.30 -7.04 14.27
C ASN A 254 4.77 -6.87 14.39
N PHE A 255 4.04 -7.82 14.99
CA PHE A 255 2.58 -7.85 14.99
C PHE A 255 1.92 -7.32 16.29
N ASN A 256 2.73 -6.86 17.24
CA ASN A 256 2.25 -6.28 18.48
C ASN A 256 1.75 -4.85 18.26
N THR A 257 0.51 -4.73 17.76
CA THR A 257 -0.18 -3.46 17.53
C THR A 257 -1.69 -3.62 17.70
N SER A 258 -2.36 -2.54 18.13
CA SER A 258 -3.81 -2.43 18.32
C SER A 258 -4.42 -1.30 17.47
N SER A 259 -3.73 -0.88 16.42
CA SER A 259 -4.18 0.21 15.56
C SER A 259 -5.33 -0.20 14.62
N ASP A 260 -6.33 0.65 14.48
CA ASP A 260 -7.41 0.53 13.49
C ASP A 260 -6.94 0.90 12.07
N ARG A 261 -5.69 1.34 11.94
CA ARG A 261 -5.04 1.70 10.67
C ARG A 261 -4.08 0.65 10.16
N VAL A 262 -4.02 -0.52 10.79
CA VAL A 262 -3.09 -1.56 10.40
C VAL A 262 -3.85 -2.81 9.99
N ARG A 263 -3.43 -3.41 8.88
CA ARG A 263 -3.83 -4.75 8.45
C ARG A 263 -2.62 -5.66 8.47
N LEU A 264 -2.67 -6.68 9.31
CA LEU A 264 -1.61 -7.68 9.43
C LEU A 264 -1.82 -8.75 8.36
N CYS A 265 -0.79 -9.04 7.58
CA CYS A 265 -0.83 -9.94 6.42
C CYS A 265 0.09 -11.15 6.66
N TYR A 266 -0.46 -12.36 6.54
CA TYR A 266 0.29 -13.61 6.66
C TYR A 266 -0.40 -14.73 5.86
N PRO A 267 0.30 -15.61 5.13
CA PRO A 267 1.76 -15.73 4.96
C PRO A 267 2.25 -14.99 3.70
N HIS A 268 3.53 -15.14 3.34
CA HIS A 268 3.99 -14.73 2.01
C HIS A 268 3.35 -15.61 0.93
N VAL A 269 3.23 -15.03 -0.26
CA VAL A 269 2.66 -15.70 -1.43
C VAL A 269 3.77 -16.13 -2.38
N ARG A 270 3.59 -17.26 -3.06
CA ARG A 270 4.49 -17.72 -4.12
C ARG A 270 4.02 -17.11 -5.43
N VAL A 271 4.95 -16.54 -6.18
CA VAL A 271 4.74 -15.96 -7.50
C VAL A 271 5.77 -16.49 -8.48
N TYR A 272 5.41 -16.54 -9.76
CA TYR A 272 6.34 -16.96 -10.81
C TYR A 272 7.38 -15.86 -11.07
N ASP A 273 8.65 -16.25 -11.14
CA ASP A 273 9.74 -15.37 -11.52
C ASP A 273 10.29 -15.77 -12.89
N ALA A 274 10.12 -14.87 -13.87
CA ALA A 274 10.56 -15.08 -15.25
C ALA A 274 12.09 -15.08 -15.40
N VAL A 275 12.83 -14.46 -14.48
CA VAL A 275 14.30 -14.36 -14.56
C VAL A 275 14.94 -15.70 -14.16
N SER A 276 14.50 -16.27 -13.04
CA SER A 276 14.96 -17.59 -12.57
C SER A 276 14.21 -18.77 -13.19
N ASN A 277 13.15 -18.51 -13.96
CA ASN A 277 12.22 -19.53 -14.46
C ASN A 277 11.72 -20.44 -13.33
N GLY A 278 11.39 -19.84 -12.19
CA GLY A 278 11.12 -20.53 -10.95
C GLY A 278 10.06 -19.82 -10.11
N GLU A 279 10.02 -20.16 -8.81
CA GLU A 279 9.09 -19.57 -7.86
C GLU A 279 9.82 -18.68 -6.86
N ARG A 280 9.21 -17.54 -6.55
CA ARG A 280 9.70 -16.54 -5.60
C ARG A 280 8.65 -16.31 -4.51
N LEU A 281 9.11 -16.06 -3.28
CA LEU A 281 8.26 -15.56 -2.22
C LEU A 281 8.10 -14.04 -2.33
N GLN A 282 6.86 -13.58 -2.24
CA GLN A 282 6.47 -12.18 -2.28
C GLN A 282 5.62 -11.83 -1.04
N PRO A 283 5.82 -10.66 -0.41
CA PRO A 283 4.97 -10.20 0.69
C PRO A 283 3.50 -10.07 0.28
N LEU A 284 2.58 -10.54 1.13
CA LEU A 284 1.14 -10.53 0.84
C LEU A 284 0.58 -9.11 0.76
N SER A 285 1.17 -8.14 1.46
CA SER A 285 0.78 -6.72 1.44
C SER A 285 0.69 -6.13 0.03
N ILE A 286 1.57 -6.54 -0.88
CA ILE A 286 1.56 -6.11 -2.29
C ILE A 286 0.24 -6.52 -2.95
N ARG A 287 -0.07 -7.81 -2.90
CA ARG A 287 -1.27 -8.38 -3.52
C ARG A 287 -2.54 -7.88 -2.84
N ALA A 288 -2.52 -7.78 -1.51
CA ALA A 288 -3.65 -7.28 -0.75
C ALA A 288 -3.92 -5.80 -1.03
N ALA A 289 -2.89 -4.95 -1.17
CA ALA A 289 -3.06 -3.55 -1.51
C ALA A 289 -3.56 -3.35 -2.95
N GLY A 290 -3.02 -4.09 -3.92
CA GLY A 290 -3.52 -4.08 -5.30
C GLY A 290 -4.97 -4.52 -5.40
N LEU A 291 -5.32 -5.64 -4.74
CA LEU A 291 -6.70 -6.11 -4.63
C LEU A 291 -7.61 -5.07 -3.96
N ARG A 292 -7.15 -4.42 -2.89
CA ARG A 292 -7.94 -3.39 -2.21
C ARG A 292 -8.23 -2.20 -3.12
N ALA A 293 -7.23 -1.74 -3.88
CA ALA A 293 -7.42 -0.67 -4.86
C ALA A 293 -8.40 -1.07 -5.96
N LYS A 294 -8.34 -2.33 -6.43
CA LYS A 294 -9.31 -2.87 -7.40
C LYS A 294 -10.74 -2.86 -6.85
N ILE A 295 -10.95 -3.37 -5.65
CA ILE A 295 -12.29 -3.41 -5.02
C ILE A 295 -12.85 -2.00 -4.80
N ASP A 296 -12.01 -1.06 -4.39
CA ASP A 296 -12.42 0.34 -4.25
C ASP A 296 -12.91 0.95 -5.57
N ASN A 297 -12.30 0.58 -6.70
CA ASN A 297 -12.68 1.06 -8.03
C ASN A 297 -13.91 0.32 -8.60
N ASP A 298 -14.00 -1.00 -8.41
CA ASP A 298 -15.03 -1.84 -9.03
C ASP A 298 -16.35 -1.86 -8.22
N HIS A 299 -16.25 -1.88 -6.89
CA HIS A 299 -17.40 -2.02 -5.98
C HIS A 299 -17.59 -0.84 -5.02
N GLY A 300 -16.55 -0.03 -4.82
CA GLY A 300 -16.54 1.07 -3.86
C GLY A 300 -15.80 0.75 -2.57
N TYR A 301 -15.34 1.79 -1.89
CA TYR A 301 -14.51 1.69 -0.68
C TYR A 301 -15.24 1.15 0.57
N TRP A 302 -16.58 1.05 0.52
CA TRP A 302 -17.40 0.43 1.55
C TRP A 302 -17.45 -1.10 1.45
N TRP A 303 -17.01 -1.67 0.33
CA TRP A 303 -16.94 -3.11 0.13
C TRP A 303 -15.71 -3.72 0.83
N SER A 304 -15.85 -4.96 1.30
CA SER A 304 -14.73 -5.70 1.91
C SER A 304 -13.87 -6.36 0.84
N SER A 305 -12.54 -6.27 0.97
CA SER A 305 -11.61 -7.02 0.11
C SER A 305 -11.45 -8.49 0.49
N SER A 306 -12.09 -8.94 1.58
CA SER A 306 -12.10 -10.35 1.97
C SER A 306 -12.98 -11.18 1.01
N ASN A 307 -12.65 -12.46 0.86
CA ASN A 307 -13.26 -13.42 -0.05
C ASN A 307 -13.13 -13.06 -1.55
N GLN A 308 -12.09 -12.31 -1.91
CA GLN A 308 -11.78 -11.95 -3.30
C GLN A 308 -10.57 -12.73 -3.81
N PRO A 309 -10.55 -13.13 -5.10
CA PRO A 309 -9.47 -13.92 -5.66
C PRO A 309 -8.15 -13.12 -5.73
N LEU A 310 -7.05 -13.76 -5.37
CA LEU A 310 -5.70 -13.22 -5.59
C LEU A 310 -5.24 -13.56 -7.00
N LEU A 311 -4.87 -12.53 -7.78
CA LEU A 311 -4.36 -12.67 -9.14
C LEU A 311 -2.83 -12.74 -9.12
N GLY A 312 -2.25 -13.48 -10.08
CA GLY A 312 -0.79 -13.60 -10.23
C GLY A 312 -0.09 -14.40 -9.12
N VAL A 313 -0.85 -15.11 -8.28
CA VAL A 313 -0.33 -15.95 -7.19
C VAL A 313 -0.46 -17.42 -7.56
N ILE A 314 0.63 -18.17 -7.43
CA ILE A 314 0.69 -19.62 -7.73
C ILE A 314 0.49 -20.49 -6.48
N GLY A 315 0.81 -19.97 -5.30
CA GLY A 315 0.71 -20.72 -4.06
C GLY A 315 1.00 -19.87 -2.83
N LEU A 316 1.06 -20.53 -1.68
CA LEU A 316 1.45 -19.93 -0.41
C LEU A 316 2.81 -20.46 0.02
N GLU A 317 3.54 -19.63 0.75
CA GLU A 317 4.77 -20.04 1.44
C GLU A 317 4.54 -21.31 2.28
N ARG A 318 3.43 -21.32 3.01
CA ARG A 318 2.97 -22.44 3.83
C ARG A 318 1.51 -22.74 3.50
N PRO A 319 1.14 -24.01 3.21
CA PRO A 319 -0.26 -24.37 3.13
C PRO A 319 -0.90 -24.20 4.50
N LEU A 320 -2.02 -23.49 4.55
CA LEU A 320 -2.82 -23.32 5.76
C LEU A 320 -4.06 -24.19 5.67
N THR A 321 -4.41 -24.84 6.77
CA THR A 321 -5.68 -25.54 6.89
C THR A 321 -6.84 -24.54 6.79
N ALA A 322 -7.74 -24.78 5.84
CA ALA A 322 -8.85 -23.91 5.52
C ALA A 322 -10.09 -24.76 5.21
N ARG A 323 -11.12 -24.62 6.05
CA ARG A 323 -12.43 -25.24 5.83
C ARG A 323 -13.51 -24.27 6.29
N ILE A 324 -14.62 -24.20 5.57
CA ILE A 324 -15.68 -23.21 5.82
C ILE A 324 -16.44 -23.47 7.13
N ASP A 325 -16.48 -24.73 7.54
CA ASP A 325 -17.21 -25.26 8.69
C ASP A 325 -16.29 -25.66 9.87
N ASP A 326 -14.98 -25.46 9.75
CA ASP A 326 -14.02 -25.84 10.79
C ASP A 326 -13.53 -24.63 11.62
N PRO A 327 -14.02 -24.47 12.86
CA PRO A 327 -13.56 -23.40 13.75
C PRO A 327 -12.11 -23.60 14.22
N HIS A 328 -11.54 -24.80 14.09
CA HIS A 328 -10.17 -25.10 14.50
C HIS A 328 -9.15 -24.97 13.35
N SER A 329 -9.60 -24.56 12.16
CA SER A 329 -8.72 -24.30 11.02
C SER A 329 -7.71 -23.18 11.35
N GLU A 330 -6.47 -23.32 10.88
CA GLU A 330 -5.42 -22.30 11.08
C GLU A 330 -5.86 -20.93 10.55
N VAL A 331 -6.57 -20.92 9.41
CA VAL A 331 -7.14 -19.70 8.84
C VAL A 331 -8.12 -19.03 9.81
N ASN A 332 -8.96 -19.79 10.52
CA ASN A 332 -9.88 -19.22 11.50
C ASN A 332 -9.14 -18.70 12.74
N LEU A 333 -8.17 -19.46 13.28
CA LEU A 333 -7.37 -19.05 14.44
C LEU A 333 -6.61 -17.74 14.20
N LEU A 334 -6.06 -17.56 12.99
CA LEU A 334 -5.41 -16.31 12.59
C LEU A 334 -6.40 -15.14 12.53
N ASN A 335 -7.58 -15.35 11.95
CA ASN A 335 -8.61 -14.32 11.83
C ASN A 335 -9.24 -13.91 13.17
N GLU A 336 -9.39 -14.85 14.09
CA GLU A 336 -9.80 -14.57 15.47
C GLU A 336 -8.81 -13.65 16.18
N ASN A 337 -7.55 -13.62 15.73
CA ASN A 337 -6.51 -12.73 16.24
C ASN A 337 -6.24 -11.54 15.31
N GLY A 338 -7.20 -11.17 14.44
CA GLY A 338 -7.13 -9.97 13.59
C GLY A 338 -6.02 -10.00 12.53
N ILE A 339 -5.56 -11.19 12.15
CA ILE A 339 -4.57 -11.39 11.08
C ILE A 339 -5.29 -11.78 9.80
N THR A 340 -5.07 -11.00 8.74
CA THR A 340 -5.56 -11.32 7.39
C THR A 340 -4.66 -12.38 6.77
N THR A 341 -5.29 -13.38 6.16
CA THR A 341 -4.62 -14.51 5.53
C THR A 341 -5.18 -14.86 4.17
N VAL A 342 -4.83 -16.03 3.63
CA VAL A 342 -5.31 -16.54 2.36
C VAL A 342 -6.08 -17.84 2.60
N PHE A 343 -7.32 -17.86 2.14
CA PHE A 343 -8.17 -19.05 2.13
C PHE A 343 -7.94 -19.84 0.85
N ASN A 344 -7.72 -21.14 1.00
CA ASN A 344 -7.56 -22.07 -0.12
C ASN A 344 -8.23 -23.40 0.23
N ALA A 345 -9.45 -23.61 -0.29
CA ALA A 345 -10.15 -24.88 -0.22
C ALA A 345 -10.38 -25.44 -1.62
N TYR A 346 -10.84 -26.69 -1.69
CA TYR A 346 -11.05 -27.39 -2.95
C TYR A 346 -11.98 -26.58 -3.89
N GLY A 347 -11.46 -26.21 -5.06
CA GLY A 347 -12.19 -25.46 -6.08
C GLY A 347 -12.39 -23.96 -5.82
N THR A 348 -11.92 -23.40 -4.69
CA THR A 348 -12.14 -21.97 -4.39
C THR A 348 -11.08 -21.04 -4.98
N GLY A 349 -9.92 -21.60 -5.32
CA GLY A 349 -8.70 -20.83 -5.62
C GLY A 349 -8.14 -20.11 -4.38
N LEU A 350 -7.07 -19.35 -4.58
CA LEU A 350 -6.45 -18.51 -3.56
C LEU A 350 -7.25 -17.22 -3.39
N ARG A 351 -7.81 -17.01 -2.19
CA ARG A 351 -8.62 -15.83 -1.88
C ARG A 351 -8.10 -15.11 -0.65
N LEU A 352 -8.08 -13.77 -0.69
CA LEU A 352 -7.80 -12.99 0.52
C LEU A 352 -8.88 -13.26 1.56
N TRP A 353 -8.50 -13.50 2.81
CA TRP A 353 -9.41 -13.94 3.86
C TRP A 353 -9.14 -13.22 5.18
N GLY A 354 -10.11 -12.45 5.64
CA GLY A 354 -10.02 -11.63 6.83
C GLY A 354 -10.24 -10.16 6.53
N ASN A 355 -11.15 -9.53 7.26
CA ASN A 355 -11.59 -8.14 7.08
C ASN A 355 -11.37 -7.27 8.32
N ARG A 356 -10.92 -7.87 9.42
CA ARG A 356 -10.57 -7.17 10.66
C ARG A 356 -9.20 -6.51 10.56
N THR A 357 -9.07 -5.36 11.22
CA THR A 357 -7.81 -4.64 11.42
C THR A 357 -7.08 -5.15 12.66
N ALA A 358 -5.84 -4.70 12.87
CA ALA A 358 -5.07 -5.03 14.05
C ALA A 358 -5.69 -4.49 15.36
N ALA A 359 -6.68 -3.59 15.29
CA ALA A 359 -7.42 -3.15 16.47
C ALA A 359 -8.17 -4.29 17.18
N TRP A 360 -8.49 -5.37 16.48
CA TRP A 360 -9.04 -6.57 17.08
C TRP A 360 -7.93 -7.38 17.80
N PRO A 361 -8.15 -7.91 19.02
CA PRO A 361 -9.41 -7.94 19.77
C PRO A 361 -9.66 -6.76 20.73
N SER A 362 -8.72 -5.82 20.87
CA SER A 362 -8.83 -4.71 21.81
C SER A 362 -10.02 -3.79 21.54
N VAL A 363 -10.47 -3.70 20.28
CA VAL A 363 -11.62 -2.90 19.85
C VAL A 363 -12.70 -3.81 19.29
N THR A 364 -13.80 -3.93 20.02
CA THR A 364 -14.99 -4.71 19.59
C THR A 364 -16.02 -3.88 18.82
N HIS A 365 -15.86 -2.55 18.82
CA HIS A 365 -16.73 -1.65 18.03
C HIS A 365 -16.58 -1.90 16.52
N MET A 366 -17.61 -1.60 15.73
CA MET A 366 -17.64 -1.79 14.26
C MET A 366 -16.46 -1.17 13.49
N ARG A 367 -15.73 -0.24 14.10
CA ARG A 367 -14.52 0.39 13.53
C ARG A 367 -13.36 -0.59 13.34
N ASN A 368 -13.43 -1.79 13.91
CA ASN A 368 -12.41 -2.82 13.73
C ASN A 368 -12.40 -3.39 12.29
N PHE A 369 -13.51 -3.30 11.56
CA PHE A 369 -13.56 -3.71 10.16
C PHE A 369 -12.91 -2.67 9.24
N GLU A 370 -12.04 -3.12 8.34
CA GLU A 370 -11.28 -2.24 7.46
C GLU A 370 -12.20 -1.38 6.56
N ASN A 371 -13.23 -1.99 5.97
CA ASN A 371 -14.17 -1.28 5.09
C ASN A 371 -14.95 -0.19 5.84
N VAL A 372 -15.32 -0.44 7.10
CA VAL A 372 -15.97 0.57 7.96
C VAL A 372 -15.03 1.73 8.23
N ARG A 373 -13.77 1.44 8.61
CA ARG A 373 -12.81 2.50 8.91
C ARG A 373 -12.51 3.36 7.69
N ARG A 374 -12.23 2.72 6.55
CA ARG A 374 -11.94 3.41 5.27
C ARG A 374 -13.11 4.25 4.78
N THR A 375 -14.34 3.75 4.88
CA THR A 375 -15.53 4.52 4.51
C THR A 375 -15.66 5.79 5.34
N LYS A 376 -15.44 5.70 6.65
CA LYS A 376 -15.43 6.87 7.53
C LYS A 376 -14.37 7.89 7.10
N ASP A 377 -13.15 7.44 6.77
CA ASP A 377 -12.07 8.36 6.40
C ASP A 377 -12.31 9.09 5.09
N VAL A 378 -12.80 8.36 4.09
CA VAL A 378 -13.15 8.95 2.79
C VAL A 378 -14.25 9.99 2.97
N ILE A 379 -15.27 9.71 3.78
CA ILE A 379 -16.36 10.66 4.07
C ILE A 379 -15.83 11.90 4.82
N ASP A 380 -15.06 11.70 5.88
CA ASP A 380 -14.53 12.78 6.72
C ASP A 380 -13.69 13.75 5.91
N GLU A 381 -12.82 13.20 5.08
CA GLU A 381 -11.93 13.97 4.24
C GLU A 381 -12.68 14.69 3.11
N SER A 382 -13.68 14.03 2.49
CA SER A 382 -14.52 14.66 1.48
C SER A 382 -15.30 15.84 2.05
N ILE A 383 -15.86 15.69 3.26
CA ILE A 383 -16.54 16.78 3.97
C ILE A 383 -15.55 17.91 4.26
N ARG A 384 -14.38 17.62 4.84
CA ARG A 384 -13.35 18.64 5.14
C ARG A 384 -12.93 19.44 3.90
N TYR A 385 -12.63 18.79 2.79
CA TYR A 385 -12.22 19.50 1.57
C TYR A 385 -13.35 20.31 0.95
N SER A 386 -14.58 19.80 0.97
CA SER A 386 -15.73 20.58 0.52
C SER A 386 -16.03 21.77 1.42
N ALA A 387 -15.67 21.69 2.70
CA ALA A 387 -15.90 22.76 3.67
C ALA A 387 -14.94 23.94 3.51
N LEU A 388 -13.80 23.75 2.83
CA LEU A 388 -12.78 24.79 2.64
C LEU A 388 -13.34 26.07 2.02
N GLN A 389 -14.31 25.96 1.10
CA GLN A 389 -14.95 27.11 0.45
C GLN A 389 -15.80 27.98 1.38
N PHE A 390 -16.18 27.46 2.56
CA PHE A 390 -16.98 28.15 3.56
C PHE A 390 -16.11 28.78 4.65
N VAL A 391 -14.81 28.48 4.68
CA VAL A 391 -13.85 29.11 5.57
C VAL A 391 -13.83 30.62 5.30
N ASP A 392 -13.77 31.41 6.36
CA ASP A 392 -13.81 32.88 6.36
C ASP A 392 -15.13 33.53 5.88
N GLN A 393 -16.17 32.75 5.59
CA GLN A 393 -17.49 33.31 5.34
C GLN A 393 -18.14 33.79 6.65
N PRO A 394 -18.94 34.88 6.63
CA PRO A 394 -19.64 35.35 7.81
C PRO A 394 -20.57 34.28 8.39
N ILE A 395 -20.44 34.01 9.68
CA ILE A 395 -21.31 33.05 10.39
C ILE A 395 -22.72 33.62 10.44
N THR A 396 -23.58 33.09 9.58
CA THR A 396 -25.00 33.45 9.49
C THR A 396 -25.84 32.18 9.54
N THR A 397 -27.13 32.31 9.89
CA THR A 397 -28.07 31.18 9.84
C THR A 397 -28.13 30.57 8.43
N ALA A 398 -27.97 31.38 7.39
CA ALA A 398 -27.90 30.92 6.01
C ALA A 398 -26.67 30.04 5.77
N LEU A 399 -25.49 30.43 6.27
CA LEU A 399 -24.27 29.62 6.17
C LEU A 399 -24.43 28.27 6.89
N ILE A 400 -24.93 28.30 8.14
CA ILE A 400 -25.17 27.09 8.96
C ILE A 400 -26.10 26.13 8.21
N THR A 401 -27.24 26.64 7.72
CA THR A 401 -28.23 25.85 6.98
C THR A 401 -27.65 25.29 5.68
N SER A 402 -26.90 26.11 4.93
CA SER A 402 -26.27 25.69 3.68
C SER A 402 -25.26 24.57 3.91
N LEU A 403 -24.46 24.65 4.98
CA LEU A 403 -23.46 23.63 5.31
C LEU A 403 -24.13 22.32 5.75
N THR A 404 -25.11 22.38 6.66
CA THR A 404 -25.83 21.18 7.11
C THR A 404 -26.56 20.49 5.96
N GLU A 405 -27.24 21.24 5.09
CA GLU A 405 -27.93 20.66 3.93
C GLU A 405 -26.95 20.12 2.87
N SER A 406 -25.80 20.75 2.67
CA SER A 406 -24.78 20.24 1.74
C SER A 406 -24.23 18.89 2.20
N VAL A 407 -23.96 18.75 3.52
CA VAL A 407 -23.52 17.47 4.09
C VAL A 407 -24.65 16.43 4.03
N ASN A 408 -25.89 16.81 4.37
CA ASN A 408 -27.04 15.89 4.29
C ASN A 408 -27.31 15.42 2.85
N LEU A 409 -27.19 16.28 1.85
CA LEU A 409 -27.32 15.91 0.44
C LEU A 409 -26.25 14.87 0.05
N PHE A 410 -25.01 15.07 0.50
CA PHE A 410 -23.94 14.10 0.27
C PHE A 410 -24.19 12.76 0.94
N LEU A 411 -24.62 12.76 2.22
CA LEU A 411 -24.96 11.53 2.93
C LEU A 411 -26.14 10.80 2.26
N ARG A 412 -27.18 11.51 1.81
CA ARG A 412 -28.30 10.93 1.05
C ARG A 412 -27.83 10.31 -0.26
N LYS A 413 -26.90 10.95 -0.97
CA LYS A 413 -26.28 10.36 -2.18
C LYS A 413 -25.58 9.04 -1.84
N LEU A 414 -24.76 9.03 -0.80
CA LEU A 414 -24.05 7.82 -0.37
C LEU A 414 -24.98 6.69 0.08
N ILE A 415 -26.14 7.01 0.66
CA ILE A 415 -27.18 6.03 0.95
C ILE A 415 -27.78 5.47 -0.35
N GLY A 416 -28.06 6.33 -1.33
CA GLY A 416 -28.53 5.91 -2.66
C GLY A 416 -27.52 5.02 -3.40
N ASP A 417 -26.23 5.28 -3.23
CA ASP A 417 -25.13 4.48 -3.79
C ASP A 417 -24.91 3.15 -3.01
N GLY A 418 -25.59 2.94 -1.88
CA GLY A 418 -25.41 1.77 -1.00
C GLY A 418 -24.14 1.81 -0.14
N ALA A 419 -23.42 2.94 -0.13
CA ALA A 419 -22.21 3.15 0.67
C ALA A 419 -22.49 3.35 2.16
N LEU A 420 -23.70 3.81 2.49
CA LEU A 420 -24.18 4.01 3.85
C LEU A 420 -25.55 3.37 4.04
N VAL A 421 -25.81 2.82 5.23
CA VAL A 421 -27.14 2.39 5.66
C VAL A 421 -27.97 3.61 6.10
N GLY A 422 -27.32 4.59 6.72
CA GLY A 422 -27.95 5.82 7.18
C GLY A 422 -26.92 6.87 7.57
N GLY A 423 -27.34 8.13 7.59
CA GLY A 423 -26.49 9.25 8.01
C GLY A 423 -27.27 10.56 8.07
N GLU A 424 -26.88 11.42 9.00
CA GLU A 424 -27.54 12.69 9.26
C GLU A 424 -26.53 13.68 9.84
N CYS A 425 -26.57 14.92 9.36
CA CYS A 425 -25.82 16.06 9.86
C CYS A 425 -26.79 17.12 10.41
N TRP A 426 -26.48 17.67 11.58
CA TRP A 426 -27.26 18.71 12.22
C TRP A 426 -26.37 19.73 12.94
N TYR A 427 -26.95 20.89 13.20
CA TYR A 427 -26.35 21.93 14.03
C TYR A 427 -27.10 21.97 15.36
N ASP A 428 -26.36 21.91 16.47
CA ASP A 428 -26.93 21.93 17.82
C ASP A 428 -26.62 23.28 18.50
N PRO A 429 -27.63 24.17 18.67
CA PRO A 429 -27.43 25.46 19.33
C PRO A 429 -26.93 25.32 20.77
N ALA A 430 -27.29 24.24 21.49
CA ALA A 430 -26.87 24.05 22.88
C ALA A 430 -25.36 23.78 23.00
N ARG A 431 -24.74 23.27 21.93
CA ARG A 431 -23.29 23.01 21.86
C ARG A 431 -22.51 24.15 21.21
N ASN A 432 -23.18 25.24 20.85
CA ASN A 432 -22.60 26.43 20.25
C ASN A 432 -22.97 27.67 21.09
N PRO A 433 -22.43 27.80 22.32
CA PRO A 433 -22.68 28.97 23.15
C PRO A 433 -22.14 30.24 22.48
N SER A 434 -22.69 31.40 22.83
CA SER A 434 -22.31 32.69 22.24
C SER A 434 -20.80 32.98 22.37
N THR A 435 -20.16 32.52 23.44
CA THR A 435 -18.72 32.67 23.67
C THR A 435 -17.85 32.01 22.60
N GLU A 436 -18.28 30.86 22.04
CA GLU A 436 -17.56 30.18 20.95
C GLU A 436 -17.86 30.85 19.60
N LEU A 437 -19.11 31.27 19.40
CA LEU A 437 -19.50 31.98 18.17
C LEU A 437 -18.83 33.35 18.06
N GLU A 438 -18.64 34.06 19.17
CA GLU A 438 -17.86 35.30 19.24
C GLU A 438 -16.38 35.10 18.89
N GLN A 439 -15.85 33.88 19.12
CA GLN A 439 -14.51 33.48 18.67
C GLN A 439 -14.48 32.99 17.21
N GLY A 440 -15.63 32.96 16.53
CA GLY A 440 -15.75 32.46 15.16
C GLY A 440 -15.78 30.93 15.05
N HIS A 441 -16.01 30.21 16.15
CA HIS A 441 -16.08 28.75 16.14
C HIS A 441 -17.51 28.25 16.02
N ALA A 442 -17.76 27.37 15.05
CA ALA A 442 -19.04 26.68 14.89
C ALA A 442 -18.85 25.15 14.85
N LEU A 443 -19.57 24.44 15.70
CA LEU A 443 -19.58 22.98 15.79
C LEU A 443 -20.78 22.42 15.02
N PHE A 444 -20.49 21.54 14.06
CA PHE A 444 -21.47 20.74 13.35
C PHE A 444 -21.35 19.27 13.76
N ASN A 445 -22.49 18.61 13.93
CA ASN A 445 -22.55 17.21 14.30
C ASN A 445 -23.02 16.38 13.10
N TYR A 446 -22.45 15.18 12.94
CA TYR A 446 -23.00 14.21 12.02
C TYR A 446 -22.79 12.79 12.56
N LYS A 447 -23.72 11.91 12.20
CA LYS A 447 -23.66 10.47 12.47
C LYS A 447 -23.82 9.72 11.15
N LEU A 448 -23.25 8.53 11.07
CA LEU A 448 -23.36 7.65 9.91
C LEU A 448 -23.26 6.19 10.32
N THR A 449 -23.83 5.30 9.51
CA THR A 449 -23.73 3.86 9.65
C THR A 449 -23.26 3.26 8.33
N VAL A 450 -22.09 2.64 8.35
CA VAL A 450 -21.53 1.93 7.20
C VAL A 450 -22.06 0.50 7.17
N PRO A 451 -22.40 -0.07 6.01
CA PRO A 451 -22.72 -1.49 5.90
C PRO A 451 -21.59 -2.37 6.45
N LEU A 452 -21.92 -3.24 7.40
CA LEU A 452 -20.96 -4.19 7.96
C LEU A 452 -20.78 -5.37 6.99
N PRO A 453 -19.57 -5.94 6.91
CA PRO A 453 -19.36 -7.15 6.14
C PRO A 453 -20.10 -8.33 6.79
N PHE A 454 -20.70 -9.19 5.97
CA PHE A 454 -21.33 -10.43 6.43
C PHE A 454 -20.26 -11.47 6.77
N GLU A 455 -19.63 -11.31 7.93
CA GLU A 455 -18.50 -12.14 8.38
C GLU A 455 -18.93 -13.55 8.82
N ARG A 456 -20.11 -13.69 9.46
CA ARG A 456 -20.62 -14.98 9.94
C ARG A 456 -22.15 -15.04 9.81
N GLY A 457 -22.64 -16.10 9.17
CA GLY A 457 -24.06 -16.50 9.16
C GLY A 457 -24.24 -17.85 9.85
N THR A 458 -25.38 -18.06 10.51
CA THR A 458 -25.75 -19.35 11.10
C THR A 458 -27.14 -19.71 10.61
N PHE A 459 -27.29 -20.89 10.01
CA PHE A 459 -28.59 -21.46 9.69
C PHE A 459 -29.03 -22.34 10.86
N GLU A 460 -30.18 -22.06 11.42
CA GLU A 460 -30.85 -22.93 12.38
C GLU A 460 -31.78 -23.86 11.59
N THR A 461 -31.70 -25.16 11.83
CA THR A 461 -32.48 -26.16 11.11
C THR A 461 -33.23 -27.05 12.08
N GLU A 462 -34.48 -27.35 11.77
CA GLU A 462 -35.32 -28.29 12.50
C GLU A 462 -35.76 -29.40 11.54
N ILE A 463 -35.65 -30.67 11.97
CA ILE A 463 -36.27 -31.80 11.27
C ILE A 463 -37.66 -31.97 11.89
N THR A 464 -38.71 -31.58 11.16
CA THR A 464 -40.10 -31.60 11.64
C THR A 464 -40.96 -32.68 10.96
N GLY A 465 -41.93 -33.21 11.72
CA GLY A 465 -43.00 -34.10 11.23
C GLY A 465 -44.24 -33.35 10.72
N ASP A 466 -44.27 -32.01 10.81
CA ASP A 466 -45.44 -31.19 10.47
C ASP A 466 -45.94 -31.42 9.05
N TYR A 467 -45.03 -31.74 8.13
CA TYR A 467 -45.35 -31.98 6.73
C TYR A 467 -45.82 -33.42 6.44
N LEU A 468 -45.70 -34.32 7.41
CA LEU A 468 -46.12 -35.72 7.25
C LEU A 468 -47.64 -35.88 7.31
N VAL A 469 -48.37 -34.94 7.92
CA VAL A 469 -49.85 -34.96 7.98
C VAL A 469 -50.50 -34.86 6.59
N ASN A 470 -49.78 -34.33 5.60
CA ASN A 470 -50.25 -34.19 4.21
C ASN A 470 -49.89 -35.40 3.33
N LEU A 471 -49.26 -36.44 3.88
CA LEU A 471 -48.96 -37.66 3.13
C LEU A 471 -50.23 -38.53 3.04
N GLY A 472 -50.80 -38.65 1.83
CA GLY A 472 -51.95 -39.52 1.54
C GLY A 472 -53.30 -38.82 1.35
N THR A 473 -53.37 -37.51 1.56
CA THR A 473 -54.50 -36.70 1.08
C THR A 473 -54.34 -36.45 -0.42
N VAL A 474 -55.15 -37.12 -1.25
CA VAL A 474 -55.29 -36.85 -2.70
C VAL A 474 -56.09 -35.57 -2.91
#